data_AF-A0ABC8TNG4-F1
#
_entry.id   AF-A0ABC8TNG4-F1
#
_cell.length_a   1.000
_cell.length_b   1.000
_cell.length_c   1.000
_cell.angle_alpha   90.00
_cell.angle_beta   90.00
_cell.angle_gamma   90.00
#
_symmetry.space_group_name_H-M   'P 1'
#
loop_
_entity.id
_entity.type
_entity.pdbx_description
1 polymer ?
#
loop_
_entity_poly.entity_id
_entity_poly.type
_entity_poly.pdbx_seq_one_letter_code
_entity_poly.pdbx_strand_id
1 'polypeptide(L)' 'LITNDKFKSVDHRVLAGRVGPRISAACFFTPSIATTCGPIKELQSDINPPIYRETHTTKYLECFWEND' A
#
# COMPACT_ATOMS: atom_id res chain seq x y z
N LEU A 1 2.63 -1.57 -5.82
CA LEU A 1 2.18 -2.94 -6.15
C LEU A 1 1.22 -2.97 -7.35
N ILE A 2 -0.08 -2.76 -7.17
CA ILE A 2 -1.13 -3.02 -8.20
C ILE A 2 -0.91 -2.21 -9.49
N THR A 3 -0.54 -0.94 -9.35
CA THR A 3 -0.32 -0.03 -10.49
C THR A 3 1.05 -0.17 -11.16
N ASN A 4 1.85 -1.16 -10.75
CA ASN A 4 3.24 -1.33 -11.18
C ASN A 4 4.07 -0.03 -11.06
N ASP A 5 4.01 0.59 -9.89
CA ASP A 5 4.73 1.83 -9.53
C ASP A 5 4.28 3.12 -10.27
N LYS A 6 3.19 3.06 -11.06
CA LYS A 6 2.60 4.28 -11.63
C LYS A 6 2.03 5.22 -10.56
N PHE A 7 1.50 4.67 -9.47
CA PHE A 7 1.09 5.45 -8.29
C PHE A 7 2.04 5.16 -7.14
N LYS A 8 2.48 6.24 -6.48
CA LYS A 8 3.39 6.19 -5.35
C LYS A 8 2.63 6.26 -4.04
N SER A 9 2.82 5.25 -3.20
CA SER A 9 2.47 5.35 -1.78
C SER A 9 3.58 6.15 -1.09
N VAL A 10 3.22 7.22 -0.39
CA VAL A 10 4.18 8.16 0.19
C VAL A 10 4.24 8.05 1.71
N ASP A 11 5.43 8.25 2.26
CA ASP A 11 5.63 8.37 3.69
C ASP A 11 4.94 9.63 4.21
N HIS A 12 4.23 9.50 5.33
CA HIS A 12 3.57 10.61 5.99
C HIS A 12 3.80 10.51 7.50
N ARG A 13 3.92 11.67 8.17
CA ARG A 13 4.04 11.76 9.63
C ARG A 13 3.19 12.88 10.17
N VAL A 14 2.70 12.71 11.39
CA VAL A 14 1.97 13.74 12.13
C VAL A 14 2.88 14.32 13.20
N LEU A 15 3.12 15.63 13.12
CA LEU A 15 3.86 16.35 14.15
C LEU A 15 2.94 16.70 15.33
N ALA A 16 3.48 16.56 16.54
CA ALA A 16 2.81 17.02 17.75
C ALA A 16 2.74 18.56 17.76
N GLY A 17 1.53 19.11 17.97
CA GLY A 17 1.31 20.54 18.13
C GLY A 17 1.64 21.00 19.55
N ARG A 18 2.03 22.27 19.71
CA ARG A 18 2.27 22.89 21.03
C ARG A 18 1.03 23.50 21.67
N VAL A 19 -0.04 23.71 20.90
CA VAL A 19 -1.25 24.41 21.34
C VAL A 19 -2.47 23.57 21.02
N GLY A 20 -3.18 23.16 22.08
CA GLY A 20 -4.46 22.46 22.01
C GLY A 20 -4.41 21.04 21.41
N PRO A 21 -5.50 20.27 21.55
CA PRO A 21 -5.60 18.94 20.95
C PRO A 21 -5.76 19.03 19.42
N ARG A 22 -5.08 18.12 18.70
CA ARG A 22 -5.35 17.84 17.29
C ARG A 22 -6.13 16.54 17.19
N ILE A 23 -7.29 16.57 16.53
CA ILE A 23 -8.16 15.41 16.35
C ILE A 23 -8.29 15.09 14.86
N SER A 24 -8.13 13.82 14.50
CA SER A 24 -8.34 13.31 13.15
C SER A 24 -8.92 11.90 13.22
N ALA A 25 -9.80 11.56 12.27
CA ALA A 25 -10.31 10.20 12.08
C ALA A 25 -9.92 9.71 10.69
N ALA A 26 -9.13 8.64 10.61
CA ALA A 26 -8.70 8.03 9.36
C ALA A 26 -9.58 6.82 9.02
N CYS A 27 -9.80 6.57 7.74
CA CYS A 27 -10.46 5.40 7.21
C CYS A 27 -9.60 4.80 6.10
N PHE A 28 -9.36 3.49 6.16
CA PHE A 28 -8.50 2.77 5.23
C PHE A 28 -9.35 1.78 4.43
N PHE A 29 -9.23 1.85 3.10
CA PHE A 29 -9.87 0.90 2.18
C PHE A 29 -8.82 -0.10 1.71
N THR A 30 -9.03 -1.37 2.02
CA THR A 30 -8.12 -2.46 1.63
C THR A 30 -8.86 -3.49 0.77
N PRO A 31 -8.13 -4.24 -0.07
CA PRO A 31 -8.67 -5.46 -0.67
C PRO A 31 -9.14 -6.44 0.41
N SER A 32 -9.94 -7.44 0.01
CA SER A 32 -10.27 -8.56 0.91
C SER A 32 -8.99 -9.31 1.29
N ILE A 33 -8.95 -9.85 2.51
CA ILE A 33 -7.83 -10.66 3.00
C ILE A 33 -7.54 -11.87 2.07
N ALA A 34 -8.58 -12.44 1.46
CA ALA A 34 -8.45 -13.56 0.53
C ALA A 34 -7.99 -13.14 -0.87
N THR A 35 -7.93 -11.84 -1.17
CA THR A 35 -7.54 -11.33 -2.49
C THR A 35 -6.04 -11.47 -2.69
N THR A 36 -5.66 -11.95 -3.87
CA THR A 36 -4.27 -11.90 -4.36
C THR A 36 -4.04 -10.56 -5.07
N CYS A 37 -2.94 -9.90 -4.72
CA CYS A 37 -2.54 -8.60 -5.26
C CYS A 37 -1.23 -8.73 -6.05
N GLY A 38 -1.20 -8.16 -7.24
CA GLY A 38 -0.03 -8.10 -8.11
C GLY A 38 -0.17 -6.98 -9.13
N PRO A 39 0.88 -6.69 -9.94
CA PRO A 39 0.78 -5.72 -11.02
C PRO A 39 -0.36 -6.06 -11.99
N ILE A 40 -1.21 -5.08 -12.31
CA ILE A 40 -2.29 -5.22 -13.31
C ILE A 40 -1.70 -5.60 -14.66
N LYS A 41 -2.22 -6.65 -15.30
CA LYS A 41 -1.68 -7.20 -16.56
C LYS A 41 -1.75 -6.19 -17.70
N GLU A 42 -2.84 -5.43 -17.77
CA GLU A 42 -3.11 -4.40 -18.77
C GLU A 42 -2.14 -3.20 -18.67
N LEU A 43 -1.41 -3.07 -17.55
CA LEU A 43 -0.40 -2.02 -17.39
C LEU A 43 1.02 -2.49 -17.72
N GLN A 44 1.22 -3.78 -18.05
CA GLN A 44 2.51 -4.38 -18.33
C GLN A 44 2.83 -4.37 -19.83
N SER A 45 4.12 -4.29 -20.16
CA SER A 45 4.63 -4.41 -21.54
C SER A 45 6.12 -4.75 -21.53
N ASP A 46 6.72 -5.01 -22.69
CA ASP A 46 8.16 -5.32 -22.78
C ASP A 46 9.04 -4.18 -22.24
N ILE A 47 8.58 -2.93 -22.37
CA ILE A 47 9.25 -1.75 -21.83
C ILE A 47 8.84 -1.41 -20.39
N ASN A 48 7.78 -2.04 -19.88
CA ASN A 48 7.28 -1.88 -18.51
C ASN A 48 6.97 -3.25 -17.89
N PRO A 49 8.00 -4.07 -17.61
CA PRO A 49 7.81 -5.38 -17.02
C PRO A 49 7.26 -5.26 -15.58
N PRO A 50 6.66 -6.33 -15.02
CA PRO A 50 6.20 -6.34 -13.64
C PRO A 50 7.37 -6.16 -12.66
N ILE A 51 7.30 -5.11 -11.83
CA ILE A 51 8.32 -4.76 -10.83
C ILE A 51 8.11 -5.57 -9.54
N TYR A 52 6.86 -5.97 -9.28
CA TYR A 52 6.48 -6.66 -8.05
C TYR A 52 5.98 -8.07 -8.34
N ARG A 53 6.19 -8.97 -7.38
CA ARG A 53 5.61 -10.32 -7.39
C ARG A 53 4.17 -10.29 -6.90
N GLU A 54 3.38 -11.23 -7.38
CA GLU A 54 2.04 -11.49 -6.87
C GLU A 54 2.10 -12.04 -5.43
N THR A 55 1.19 -11.57 -4.55
CA THR A 55 1.14 -11.96 -3.14
C THR A 55 -0.30 -11.94 -2.61
N HIS A 56 -0.59 -12.74 -1.59
CA HIS A 56 -1.85 -12.63 -0.85
C HIS A 56 -1.87 -11.36 0.01
N THR A 57 -3.05 -10.75 0.13
CA THR A 57 -3.24 -9.54 0.97
C THR A 57 -2.94 -9.84 2.44
N THR A 58 -3.32 -11.01 2.95
CA THR A 58 -2.95 -11.46 4.31
C THR A 58 -1.44 -11.43 4.54
N LYS A 59 -0.69 -12.08 3.66
CA LYS A 59 0.77 -12.17 3.77
C LYS A 59 1.44 -10.79 3.71
N TYR A 60 0.96 -9.90 2.85
CA TYR A 60 1.46 -8.52 2.80
C TYR A 60 1.24 -7.80 4.13
N LEU A 61 0.03 -7.92 4.70
CA LEU A 61 -0.31 -7.31 5.98
C LEU A 61 0.54 -7.91 7.10
N GLU A 62 0.65 -9.23 7.21
CA GLU A 62 1.49 -9.92 8.21
C GLU A 62 2.93 -9.37 8.20
N CYS A 63 3.57 -9.31 7.01
CA CYS A 63 4.89 -8.72 6.90
C CYS A 63 4.93 -7.23 7.27
N PHE A 64 3.90 -6.45 6.94
CA PHE A 64 3.84 -5.03 7.32
C PHE A 64 3.85 -4.87 8.85
N TRP A 65 2.99 -5.61 9.56
CA TRP A 65 2.93 -5.55 11.03
C TRP A 65 4.15 -6.16 11.73
N GLU A 66 4.88 -7.08 11.09
CA GLU A 66 6.13 -7.62 11.63
C GLU A 66 7.31 -6.64 11.53
N ASN A 67 7.26 -5.70 10.60
CA ASN A 67 8.36 -4.76 10.32
C ASN A 67 8.09 -3.32 10.82
N ASP A 68 6.91 -3.05 11.39
CA ASP A 68 6.58 -1.83 12.15
C ASP A 68 7.00 -1.97 13.63
#